data_AF-A0A7S3H209-F1
#
_entry.id   AF-A0A7S3H209-F1
#
_cell.length_a   1.000
_cell.length_b   1.000
_cell.length_c   1.000
_cell.angle_alpha   90.00
_cell.angle_beta   90.00
_cell.angle_gamma   90.00
#
_symmetry.space_group_name_H-M   'P 1'
#
loop_
_entity.id
_entity.type
_entity.pdbx_description
1 polymer ?
#
loop_
_entity_poly.entity_id
_entity_poly.type
_entity_poly.pdbx_seq_one_letter_code
_entity_poly.pdbx_strand_id
1 'polypeptide(L)'
;VIICDSPAPVGPADVLFQPEFFLSMKNALRPETGVICTQGECQWLHLDFIEGVIAKVRNLFPTVKYGYTTIPTYPSGQIGFLIASLDGKNDVAVPKRETGDMDLQYYSGDIHKSAFVLPAFAAKKLAPK
;
A
#
# COMPACT_ATOMS: atom_id res chain seq x y z
N VAL A 1 -0.73 -13.61 -3.21
CA VAL A 1 -0.56 -12.35 -2.45
C VAL A 1 0.90 -12.31 -2.03
N ILE A 2 1.56 -11.15 -2.14
CA ILE A 2 2.90 -10.91 -1.60
C ILE A 2 2.77 -9.75 -0.61
N ILE A 3 3.34 -9.91 0.59
CA ILE A 3 3.41 -8.85 1.60
C ILE A 3 4.88 -8.56 1.85
N CYS A 4 5.29 -7.30 1.68
CA CYS A 4 6.64 -6.84 1.96
C CYS A 4 6.62 -5.99 3.24
N ASP A 5 7.06 -6.62 4.34
CA ASP A 5 7.27 -5.96 5.62
C ASP A 5 8.75 -5.55 5.72
N SER A 6 9.07 -4.40 5.16
CA SER A 6 10.44 -3.90 5.04
C SER A 6 10.73 -2.76 6.02
N PRO A 7 12.00 -2.61 6.43
CA PRO A 7 12.43 -1.40 7.13
C PRO A 7 12.34 -0.17 6.22
N ALA A 8 12.48 1.02 6.81
CA ALA A 8 12.51 2.29 6.09
C ALA A 8 13.57 2.27 4.96
N PRO A 9 13.36 3.03 3.86
CA PRO A 9 14.20 3.06 2.66
C PRO A 9 15.53 3.79 2.90
N VAL A 10 16.36 3.27 3.80
CA VAL A 10 17.67 3.81 4.12
C VAL A 10 18.71 2.74 3.86
N GLY A 11 19.76 3.10 3.11
CA GLY A 11 20.85 2.20 2.77
C GLY A 11 20.38 1.01 1.90
N PRO A 12 20.64 -0.24 2.31
CA PRO A 12 20.37 -1.41 1.47
C PRO A 12 18.88 -1.63 1.17
N ALA A 13 17.96 -1.02 1.93
CA ALA A 13 16.52 -1.18 1.74
C ALA A 13 15.95 -0.34 0.57
N ASP A 14 16.69 0.64 0.04
CA ASP A 14 16.20 1.49 -1.07
C ASP A 14 15.86 0.69 -2.34
N VAL A 15 16.57 -0.42 -2.57
CA VAL A 15 16.31 -1.32 -3.71
C VAL A 15 14.90 -1.91 -3.69
N LEU A 16 14.27 -2.00 -2.52
CA LEU A 16 12.90 -2.52 -2.35
C LEU A 16 11.82 -1.53 -2.85
N PHE A 17 12.22 -0.30 -3.19
CA PHE A 17 11.31 0.74 -3.70
C PHE A 17 11.59 1.09 -5.17
N GLN A 18 12.44 0.32 -5.83
CA GLN A 18 12.77 0.49 -7.24
C GLN A 18 11.85 -0.34 -8.16
N PRO A 19 11.60 0.11 -9.41
CA PRO A 19 10.69 -0.56 -10.35
C PRO A 19 10.99 -2.04 -10.56
N GLU A 20 12.26 -2.44 -10.52
CA GLU A 20 12.73 -3.81 -10.74
C GLU A 20 12.22 -4.77 -9.65
N PHE A 21 12.14 -4.30 -8.41
CA PHE A 21 11.60 -5.08 -7.30
C PHE A 21 10.09 -5.30 -7.47
N PHE A 22 9.35 -4.25 -7.84
CA PHE A 22 7.92 -4.35 -8.14
C PHE A 22 7.63 -5.24 -9.34
N LEU A 23 8.48 -5.20 -10.38
CA LEU A 23 8.38 -6.08 -11.54
C LEU A 23 8.63 -7.55 -11.14
N SER A 24 9.61 -7.80 -10.28
CA SER A 24 9.88 -9.13 -9.74
C SER A 24 8.69 -9.68 -8.96
N MET A 25 8.08 -8.86 -8.09
CA MET A 25 6.85 -9.25 -7.38
C MET A 25 5.69 -9.50 -8.34
N LYS A 26 5.50 -8.64 -9.35
CA LYS A 26 4.47 -8.83 -10.40
C LYS A 26 4.61 -10.18 -11.10
N ASN A 27 5.82 -10.56 -11.47
CA ASN A 27 6.08 -11.82 -12.17
C ASN A 27 5.89 -13.06 -11.28
N ALA A 28 6.08 -12.92 -9.97
CA ALA A 28 5.86 -13.99 -8.99
C ALA A 28 4.37 -14.15 -8.58
N LEU A 29 3.52 -13.17 -8.91
CA LEU A 29 2.10 -13.21 -8.58
C LEU A 29 1.29 -14.12 -9.53
N ARG A 30 0.17 -14.61 -9.00
CA ARG A 30 -0.87 -15.22 -9.84
C ARG A 30 -1.33 -14.19 -10.88
N PRO A 31 -1.36 -14.55 -12.18
CA PRO A 31 -1.88 -13.66 -13.22
C PRO A 31 -3.30 -13.16 -12.92
N GLU A 32 -3.60 -11.93 -13.34
CA GLU A 32 -4.93 -11.28 -13.32
C GLU A 32 -5.57 -11.03 -11.94
N THR A 33 -5.09 -11.67 -10.88
CA THR A 33 -5.72 -11.64 -9.54
C THR A 33 -4.72 -11.38 -8.42
N GLY A 34 -3.43 -11.39 -8.72
CA GLY A 34 -2.37 -11.13 -7.76
C GLY A 34 -2.49 -9.76 -7.10
N VAL A 35 -2.10 -9.70 -5.83
CA VAL A 35 -2.05 -8.48 -5.02
C VAL A 35 -0.72 -8.43 -4.29
N ILE A 36 -0.08 -7.27 -4.32
CA ILE A 36 1.02 -6.92 -3.43
C ILE A 36 0.55 -5.91 -2.37
N CYS A 37 1.17 -5.98 -1.19
CA CYS A 37 1.10 -4.95 -0.17
C CYS A 37 2.52 -4.72 0.36
N THR A 38 3.02 -3.49 0.30
CA THR A 38 4.33 -3.13 0.85
C THR A 38 4.18 -2.03 1.88
N GLN A 39 5.05 -2.00 2.89
CA GLN A 39 5.25 -0.80 3.71
C GLN A 39 5.45 0.40 2.77
N GLY A 40 4.77 1.52 3.06
CA GLY A 40 4.63 2.65 2.16
C GLY A 40 4.93 3.99 2.82
N GLU A 41 5.73 4.01 3.88
CA GLU A 41 6.13 5.24 4.58
C GLU A 41 4.98 6.11 5.13
N CYS A 42 5.31 7.18 5.84
CA CYS A 42 4.34 8.05 6.50
C CYS A 42 3.94 9.23 5.61
N GLN A 43 2.63 9.37 5.32
CA GLN A 43 2.10 10.47 4.48
C GLN A 43 2.37 11.88 5.02
N TRP A 44 2.63 12.02 6.33
CA TRP A 44 2.98 13.30 6.95
C TRP A 44 4.44 13.70 6.74
N LEU A 45 5.32 12.74 6.45
CA LEU A 45 6.76 12.95 6.41
C LEU A 45 7.35 12.73 5.02
N HIS A 46 6.82 11.77 4.26
CA HIS A 46 7.48 11.20 3.08
C HIS A 46 6.62 11.30 1.82
N LEU A 47 5.72 12.30 1.73
CA LEU A 47 4.68 12.34 0.69
C LEU A 47 5.23 12.40 -0.75
N ASP A 48 6.32 13.14 -0.99
CA ASP A 48 6.95 13.20 -2.32
C ASP A 48 7.59 11.86 -2.71
N PHE A 49 8.20 11.15 -1.74
CA PHE A 49 8.73 9.82 -1.96
C PHE A 49 7.61 8.83 -2.31
N ILE A 50 6.50 8.87 -1.55
CA ILE A 50 5.31 8.04 -1.78
C ILE A 50 4.73 8.30 -3.18
N GLU A 51 4.60 9.56 -3.60
CA GLU A 51 4.15 9.92 -4.96
C GLU A 51 5.06 9.29 -6.02
N GLY A 52 6.37 9.38 -5.85
CA GLY A 52 7.35 8.80 -6.77
C GLY A 52 7.24 7.28 -6.89
N VAL A 53 7.09 6.57 -5.77
CA VAL A 53 6.89 5.12 -5.77
C VAL A 53 5.56 4.75 -6.44
N ILE A 54 4.45 5.41 -6.09
CA ILE A 54 3.14 5.18 -6.72
C ILE A 54 3.21 5.37 -8.23
N ALA A 55 3.86 6.44 -8.71
CA ALA A 55 4.02 6.70 -10.14
C ALA A 55 4.75 5.57 -10.87
N LYS A 56 5.82 5.02 -10.27
CA LYS A 56 6.54 3.86 -10.82
C LYS A 56 5.65 2.61 -10.87
N VAL A 57 4.92 2.33 -9.79
CA VAL A 57 4.09 1.11 -9.67
C VAL A 57 2.87 1.14 -10.59
N ARG A 58 2.29 2.31 -10.87
CA ARG A 58 1.17 2.48 -11.82
C ARG A 58 1.51 2.03 -13.24
N ASN A 59 2.78 2.05 -13.63
CA ASN A 59 3.22 1.51 -14.93
C ASN A 59 3.20 -0.02 -14.98
N LEU A 60 3.13 -0.68 -13.83
CA LEU A 60 3.23 -2.14 -13.69
C LEU A 60 1.90 -2.80 -13.33
N PHE A 61 1.06 -2.13 -12.53
CA PHE A 61 -0.20 -2.69 -12.04
C PHE A 61 -1.40 -1.83 -12.46
N PRO A 62 -2.51 -2.44 -12.92
CA PRO A 62 -3.72 -1.71 -13.28
C PRO A 62 -4.38 -1.01 -12.09
N THR A 63 -4.26 -1.56 -10.88
CA THR A 63 -4.81 -0.99 -9.66
C THR A 63 -3.68 -0.68 -8.69
N VAL A 64 -3.58 0.59 -8.25
CA VAL A 64 -2.64 1.04 -7.22
C VAL A 64 -3.36 1.96 -6.25
N LYS A 65 -3.33 1.63 -4.96
CA LYS A 65 -3.95 2.38 -3.86
C LYS A 65 -2.94 2.56 -2.73
N TYR A 66 -3.12 3.64 -1.98
CA TYR A 66 -2.40 3.89 -0.74
C TYR A 66 -3.39 3.86 0.41
N GLY A 67 -3.07 3.09 1.44
CA GLY A 67 -3.79 3.09 2.71
C GLY A 67 -2.84 3.39 3.86
N TYR A 68 -3.36 3.76 5.02
CA TYR A 68 -2.54 3.98 6.20
C TYR A 68 -3.18 3.43 7.47
N THR A 69 -2.36 3.25 8.49
CA THR A 69 -2.79 2.85 9.83
C THR A 69 -2.13 3.73 10.89
N THR A 70 -2.78 3.86 12.05
CA THR A 70 -2.20 4.54 13.21
C THR A 70 -1.44 3.53 14.06
N ILE A 71 -0.22 3.87 14.43
CA ILE A 71 0.63 3.08 15.31
C ILE A 71 1.58 4.04 16.05
N PRO A 72 1.38 4.29 17.35
CA PRO A 72 2.05 5.38 18.08
C PRO A 72 3.59 5.32 18.08
N THR A 73 4.16 4.13 17.90
CA THR A 73 5.60 3.90 17.96
C THR A 73 6.32 4.18 16.64
N TYR A 74 5.61 4.36 15.53
CA TYR A 74 6.21 4.86 14.29
C TYR A 74 6.30 6.39 14.28
N PRO A 75 7.25 6.97 13.53
CA PRO A 75 7.34 8.42 13.35
C PRO A 75 6.00 9.04 12.92
N SER A 76 5.62 10.13 13.59
CA SER A 76 4.32 10.81 13.42
C SER A 76 3.08 9.93 13.70
N GLY A 77 3.23 8.83 14.44
CA GLY A 77 2.14 8.02 14.96
C GLY A 77 1.35 7.21 13.92
N GLN A 78 1.84 7.12 12.68
CA GLN A 78 1.19 6.35 11.63
C GLN A 78 2.17 5.85 10.57
N ILE A 79 1.76 4.82 9.82
CA ILE A 79 2.50 4.28 8.69
C ILE A 79 1.56 3.93 7.55
N GLY A 80 2.06 4.05 6.32
CA GLY A 80 1.33 3.74 5.11
C GLY A 80 1.63 2.37 4.55
N PHE A 81 0.79 1.98 3.61
CA PHE A 81 0.92 0.79 2.79
C PHE A 81 0.64 1.16 1.34
N LEU A 82 1.48 0.67 0.43
CA LEU A 82 1.20 0.70 -0.98
C LEU A 82 0.66 -0.65 -1.40
N ILE A 83 -0.58 -0.66 -1.88
CA ILE A 83 -1.29 -1.85 -2.33
C ILE A 83 -1.46 -1.78 -3.84
N ALA A 84 -1.03 -2.81 -4.55
CA ALA A 84 -1.23 -2.89 -5.99
C ALA A 84 -1.76 -4.26 -6.40
N SER A 85 -2.64 -4.29 -7.40
CA SER A 85 -3.29 -5.51 -7.87
C SER A 85 -3.22 -5.62 -9.39
N LEU A 86 -3.05 -6.86 -9.87
CA LEU A 86 -3.21 -7.26 -11.26
C LEU A 86 -4.69 -7.34 -11.67
N ASP A 87 -5.60 -7.31 -10.70
CA ASP A 87 -7.03 -7.21 -10.92
C ASP A 87 -7.41 -5.75 -11.15
N GLY A 88 -7.77 -5.42 -12.40
CA GLY A 88 -8.21 -4.08 -12.79
C GLY A 88 -9.69 -3.81 -12.56
N LYS A 89 -10.45 -4.77 -12.00
CA LYS A 89 -11.91 -4.67 -11.86
C LYS A 89 -12.34 -4.47 -10.41
N ASN A 90 -11.62 -5.08 -9.48
CA ASN A 90 -11.99 -5.06 -8.07
C ASN A 90 -11.24 -3.97 -7.29
N ASP A 91 -11.96 -3.21 -6.47
CA ASP A 91 -11.35 -2.22 -5.58
C ASP A 91 -10.77 -2.92 -4.34
N VAL A 92 -9.45 -2.82 -4.17
CA VAL A 92 -8.74 -3.35 -3.01
C VAL A 92 -9.08 -2.63 -1.70
N ALA A 93 -9.78 -1.49 -1.76
CA ALA A 93 -10.30 -0.79 -0.58
C ALA A 93 -11.63 -1.37 -0.05
N VAL A 94 -12.21 -2.34 -0.75
CA VAL A 94 -13.44 -3.01 -0.34
C VAL A 94 -13.10 -4.43 0.16
N PRO A 95 -13.25 -4.72 1.45
CA PRO A 95 -12.97 -6.04 1.98
C PRO A 95 -13.97 -7.06 1.40
N LYS A 96 -13.45 -8.18 0.89
CA LYS A 96 -14.25 -9.26 0.27
C LYS A 96 -14.57 -10.40 1.23
N ARG A 97 -14.02 -10.38 2.44
CA ARG A 97 -14.18 -11.43 3.44
C ARG A 97 -14.52 -10.79 4.77
N GLU A 98 -15.47 -11.40 5.46
CA GLU A 98 -15.72 -11.10 6.87
C GLU A 98 -14.59 -11.68 7.72
N THR A 99 -14.37 -11.06 8.88
CA THR A 99 -13.33 -11.48 9.84
C THR A 99 -13.73 -12.73 10.62
N GLY A 100 -15.01 -13.09 10.63
CA GLY A 100 -15.53 -14.26 11.37
C GLY A 100 -15.14 -14.19 12.85
N ASP A 101 -14.74 -15.34 13.40
CA ASP A 101 -14.37 -15.51 14.82
C ASP A 101 -12.88 -15.19 15.10
N MET A 102 -12.21 -14.42 14.25
CA MET A 102 -10.82 -14.00 14.50
C MET A 102 -10.75 -13.03 15.68
N ASP A 103 -9.83 -13.29 16.62
CA ASP A 103 -9.54 -12.40 17.77
C ASP A 103 -8.68 -11.20 17.32
N LEU A 104 -9.31 -10.23 16.64
CA LEU A 104 -8.66 -9.05 16.09
C LEU A 104 -8.84 -7.84 17.00
N GLN A 105 -7.73 -7.16 17.30
CA GLN A 105 -7.73 -5.95 18.13
C GLN A 105 -7.80 -4.63 17.34
N TYR A 106 -7.51 -4.67 16.04
CA TYR A 106 -7.42 -3.47 15.22
C TYR A 106 -8.15 -3.60 13.88
N TYR A 107 -7.87 -4.64 13.10
CA TYR A 107 -8.48 -4.80 11.79
C TYR A 107 -9.96 -5.16 11.89
N SER A 108 -10.79 -4.44 11.14
CA SER A 108 -12.19 -4.76 10.86
C SER A 108 -12.52 -4.36 9.42
N GLY A 109 -13.67 -4.80 8.90
CA GLY A 109 -14.10 -4.39 7.55
C GLY A 109 -14.24 -2.87 7.39
N ASP A 110 -14.61 -2.16 8.45
CA ASP A 110 -14.77 -0.70 8.40
C ASP A 110 -13.45 0.03 8.60
N ILE A 111 -12.55 -0.50 9.44
CA ILE A 111 -11.17 0.01 9.54
C ILE A 111 -10.44 -0.18 8.21
N HIS A 112 -10.63 -1.31 7.52
CA HIS A 112 -10.09 -1.54 6.19
C HIS A 112 -10.50 -0.43 5.22
N LYS A 113 -11.80 -0.15 5.07
CA LYS A 113 -12.29 0.88 4.15
C LYS A 113 -11.75 2.26 4.53
N SER A 114 -11.76 2.57 5.83
CA SER A 114 -11.32 3.86 6.36
C SER A 114 -9.82 4.11 6.16
N ALA A 115 -8.98 3.06 6.14
CA ALA A 115 -7.56 3.18 5.89
C ALA A 115 -7.22 3.81 4.54
N PHE A 116 -8.13 3.76 3.55
CA PHE A 116 -7.97 4.36 2.22
C PHE A 116 -8.53 5.78 2.12
N VAL A 117 -9.15 6.30 3.18
CA VAL A 117 -9.65 7.68 3.24
C VAL A 117 -8.52 8.58 3.73
N LEU A 118 -7.86 9.24 2.80
CA LEU A 118 -6.68 10.07 3.09
C LEU A 118 -7.06 11.52 3.45
N PRO A 119 -6.25 12.21 4.28
CA PRO A 119 -6.33 13.66 4.41
C PRO A 119 -6.27 14.37 3.05
N ALA A 120 -6.97 15.49 2.91
CA ALA A 120 -7.14 16.17 1.63
C ALA A 120 -5.81 16.51 0.92
N PHE A 121 -4.76 16.89 1.67
CA PHE A 121 -3.45 17.20 1.10
C PHE A 121 -2.80 15.96 0.46
N ALA A 122 -2.88 14.80 1.13
CA ALA A 122 -2.33 13.54 0.66
C ALA A 122 -3.15 13.01 -0.51
N ALA A 123 -4.48 13.02 -0.40
CA ALA A 123 -5.39 12.62 -1.47
C ALA A 123 -5.14 13.41 -2.77
N LYS A 124 -4.96 14.74 -2.66
CA LYS A 124 -4.66 15.60 -3.82
C LYS A 124 -3.31 15.25 -4.46
N LYS A 125 -2.28 15.01 -3.66
CA LYS A 125 -0.91 14.74 -4.13
C LYS A 125 -0.77 13.34 -4.73
N LEU A 126 -1.49 12.35 -4.20
CA LEU A 126 -1.41 10.95 -4.63
C LEU A 126 -2.46 10.57 -5.69
N ALA A 127 -3.30 11.51 -6.13
CA ALA A 127 -4.28 11.28 -7.19
C ALA A 127 -3.62 10.74 -8.49
N PRO A 128 -4.32 9.94 -9.29
CA PRO A 128 -3.91 9.64 -10.66
C PRO A 128 -3.68 10.94 -11.44
N LYS A 129 -2.58 11.00 -12.18
CA LYS A 129 -2.30 12.07 -13.15
C LYS A 129 -2.76 11.63 -14.52
#